data_AF-A0A2N8KUQ6-F1
#
_entry.id   AF-A0A2N8KUQ6-F1
#
_cell.length_a   1.000
_cell.length_b   1.000
_cell.length_c   1.000
_cell.angle_alpha   90.00
_cell.angle_beta   90.00
_cell.angle_gamma   90.00
#
_symmetry.space_group_name_H-M   'P 1'
#
loop_
_entity.id
_entity.type
_entity.pdbx_description
1 polymer ?
#
loop_
_entity_poly.entity_id
_entity_poly.type
_entity_poly.pdbx_seq_one_letter_code
_entity_poly.pdbx_strand_id
1 'polypeptide(L)'
;MRSTFALLAVSAMFAGCASYQPIPADYKGPTATVTDSGRLEDGTKAQMFVLAEIEGNRIDNAIGDSARASQGKGFALTTVFTSRALPARPMKVKLVASHATAAPIQAMASQMAGTWYSTEGVVDFKPEPDGQYVVRGELKKQGSTVWIEDAKTRQAVTAKVGS
;
A
#
# COMPACT_ATOMS: atom_id res chain seq x y z
N MET A 1 -26.81 -20.95 -56.72
CA MET A 1 -26.00 -21.43 -55.58
C MET A 1 -25.87 -20.29 -54.58
N ARG A 2 -26.46 -20.45 -53.39
CA ARG A 2 -26.49 -19.42 -52.33
C ARG A 2 -25.24 -19.58 -51.47
N SER A 3 -24.33 -18.60 -51.52
CA SER A 3 -23.13 -18.59 -50.68
C SER A 3 -23.42 -17.80 -49.41
N THR A 4 -23.68 -18.52 -48.32
CA THR A 4 -23.79 -17.99 -46.96
C THR A 4 -22.39 -17.60 -46.47
N PHE A 5 -22.06 -16.32 -46.51
CA PHE A 5 -20.87 -15.79 -45.83
C PHE A 5 -21.12 -15.80 -44.33
N ALA A 6 -20.45 -16.73 -43.64
CA ALA A 6 -20.47 -16.83 -42.18
C ALA A 6 -19.74 -15.63 -41.56
N LEU A 7 -20.49 -14.82 -40.81
CA LEU A 7 -19.97 -13.73 -40.00
C LEU A 7 -19.36 -14.32 -38.71
N LEU A 8 -18.05 -14.55 -38.68
CA LEU A 8 -17.35 -14.94 -37.45
C LEU A 8 -17.11 -13.68 -36.60
N ALA A 9 -17.99 -13.45 -35.62
CA ALA A 9 -17.83 -12.39 -34.63
C ALA A 9 -16.68 -12.75 -33.67
N VAL A 10 -15.58 -12.01 -33.75
CA VAL A 10 -14.48 -12.04 -32.77
C VAL A 10 -14.95 -11.35 -31.50
N SER A 11 -15.39 -12.13 -30.51
CA SER A 11 -15.67 -11.65 -29.16
C SER A 11 -14.36 -11.35 -28.43
N ALA A 12 -13.87 -10.11 -28.52
CA ALA A 12 -12.78 -9.62 -27.69
C ALA A 12 -13.21 -9.64 -26.22
N MET A 13 -12.67 -10.58 -25.44
CA MET A 13 -12.86 -10.61 -23.99
C MET A 13 -12.14 -9.40 -23.38
N PHE A 14 -12.91 -8.38 -23.01
CA PHE A 14 -12.46 -7.35 -22.08
C PHE A 14 -12.24 -8.01 -20.72
N ALA A 15 -11.03 -8.48 -20.45
CA ALA A 15 -10.59 -8.72 -19.09
C ALA A 15 -10.48 -7.35 -18.42
N GLY A 16 -11.53 -6.98 -17.66
CA GLY A 16 -11.55 -5.73 -16.92
C GLY A 16 -10.39 -5.68 -15.93
N CYS A 17 -9.67 -4.55 -15.89
CA CYS A 17 -8.74 -4.21 -14.83
C CYS A 17 -9.51 -3.98 -13.53
N ALA A 18 -9.99 -5.05 -12.90
CA ALA A 18 -10.55 -4.97 -11.56
C ALA A 18 -9.38 -4.78 -10.57
N SER A 19 -9.33 -3.61 -9.92
CA SER A 19 -8.44 -3.40 -8.78
C SER A 19 -8.86 -4.35 -7.66
N TYR A 20 -7.89 -5.03 -7.04
CA TYR A 20 -8.16 -6.00 -6.00
C TYR A 20 -8.77 -5.30 -4.77
N GLN A 21 -9.94 -5.77 -4.34
CA GLN A 21 -10.61 -5.32 -3.13
C GLN A 21 -10.39 -6.35 -2.00
N PRO A 22 -9.73 -5.98 -0.89
CA PRO A 22 -9.45 -6.90 0.21
C PRO A 22 -10.68 -7.54 0.84
N ILE A 23 -11.82 -6.83 0.79
CA ILE A 23 -13.13 -7.32 1.23
C ILE A 23 -14.00 -7.52 -0.01
N PRO A 24 -14.33 -8.77 -0.38
CA PRO A 24 -15.32 -9.06 -1.40
C PRO A 24 -16.70 -8.47 -1.06
N ALA A 25 -17.47 -8.08 -2.07
CA ALA A 25 -18.79 -7.45 -1.88
C ALA A 25 -19.80 -8.30 -1.09
N ASP A 26 -19.66 -9.62 -1.13
CA ASP A 26 -20.50 -10.60 -0.44
C ASP A 26 -19.92 -11.06 0.90
N TYR A 27 -18.78 -10.51 1.35
CA TYR A 27 -18.16 -10.89 2.60
C TYR A 27 -19.05 -10.51 3.80
N LYS A 28 -19.38 -11.51 4.63
CA LYS A 28 -20.19 -11.37 5.86
C LYS A 28 -19.41 -11.66 7.14
N GLY A 29 -18.11 -11.96 7.02
CA GLY A 29 -17.27 -12.27 8.17
C GLY A 29 -16.87 -11.01 8.96
N PRO A 30 -16.20 -11.19 10.12
CA PRO A 30 -15.66 -10.08 10.88
C PRO A 30 -14.58 -9.36 10.07
N THR A 31 -14.45 -8.05 10.30
CA THR A 31 -13.46 -7.20 9.66
C THR A 31 -12.59 -6.52 10.70
N ALA A 32 -11.44 -6.03 10.27
CA ALA A 32 -10.56 -5.16 11.02
C ALA A 32 -10.11 -4.00 10.12
N THR A 33 -9.56 -2.94 10.71
CA THR A 33 -9.07 -1.78 9.98
C THR A 33 -7.57 -1.67 10.12
N VAL A 34 -6.87 -1.47 9.01
CA VAL A 34 -5.46 -1.06 8.98
C VAL A 34 -5.37 0.33 8.36
N THR A 35 -4.61 1.20 9.02
CA THR A 35 -4.32 2.56 8.56
C THR A 35 -2.83 2.68 8.26
N ASP A 36 -2.51 3.10 7.03
CA ASP A 36 -1.15 3.49 6.67
C ASP A 36 -0.75 4.74 7.47
N SER A 37 0.55 4.93 7.69
CA SER A 37 1.02 6.12 8.39
C SER A 37 2.31 6.66 7.79
N GLY A 38 2.81 7.76 8.34
CA GLY A 38 4.01 8.39 7.85
C GLY A 38 4.31 9.69 8.57
N ARG A 39 5.36 10.37 8.10
CA ARG A 39 5.84 11.63 8.64
C ARG A 39 6.36 12.49 7.50
N LEU A 40 5.89 13.73 7.42
CA LEU A 40 6.49 14.74 6.54
C LEU A 40 7.90 15.04 7.02
N GLU A 41 8.87 14.99 6.10
CA GLU A 41 10.20 15.54 6.35
C GLU A 41 10.20 17.04 6.05
N ASP A 42 9.58 17.41 4.94
CA ASP A 42 9.29 18.77 4.52
C ASP A 42 8.05 18.79 3.59
N GLY A 43 7.76 19.93 2.97
CA GLY A 43 6.63 20.09 2.04
C GLY A 43 6.77 19.32 0.71
N THR A 44 7.85 18.59 0.51
CA THR A 44 8.23 17.94 -0.75
C THR A 44 8.60 16.46 -0.60
N LYS A 45 8.88 16.02 0.63
CA LYS A 45 9.32 14.67 0.96
C LYS A 45 8.68 14.17 2.26
N ALA A 46 8.28 12.90 2.26
CA ALA A 46 7.73 12.21 3.42
C ALA A 46 8.33 10.81 3.58
N GLN A 47 8.35 10.32 4.81
CA GLN A 47 8.49 8.89 5.12
C GLN A 47 7.10 8.28 5.19
N MET A 48 6.88 7.16 4.51
CA MET A 48 5.59 6.48 4.42
C MET A 48 5.74 5.02 4.85
N PHE A 49 4.77 4.53 5.62
CA PHE A 49 4.69 3.18 6.15
C PHE A 49 3.34 2.60 5.73
N VAL A 50 3.37 1.61 4.85
CA VAL A 50 2.17 1.15 4.16
C VAL A 50 2.02 -0.36 4.14
N LEU A 51 0.77 -0.79 4.14
CA LEU A 51 0.38 -2.15 3.74
C LEU A 51 0.23 -2.15 2.21
N ALA A 52 1.13 -2.86 1.52
CA ALA A 52 1.23 -2.84 0.06
C ALA A 52 0.51 -4.01 -0.62
N GLU A 53 0.49 -5.18 0.03
CA GLU A 53 -0.13 -6.39 -0.53
C GLU A 53 -0.81 -7.22 0.57
N ILE A 54 -1.90 -7.89 0.20
CA ILE A 54 -2.60 -8.90 1.02
C ILE A 54 -2.66 -10.19 0.20
N GLU A 55 -2.11 -11.27 0.74
CA GLU A 55 -2.05 -12.58 0.06
C GLU A 55 -1.46 -12.48 -1.37
N GLY A 56 -0.41 -11.67 -1.53
CA GLY A 56 0.24 -11.43 -2.83
C GLY A 56 -0.53 -10.52 -3.80
N ASN A 57 -1.71 -10.03 -3.42
CA ASN A 57 -2.49 -9.10 -4.23
C ASN A 57 -2.17 -7.66 -3.81
N ARG A 58 -1.77 -6.83 -4.78
CA ARG A 58 -1.53 -5.41 -4.55
C ARG A 58 -2.81 -4.68 -4.20
N ILE A 59 -2.67 -3.73 -3.28
CA ILE A 59 -3.76 -2.86 -2.85
C ILE A 59 -3.36 -1.39 -2.97
N ASP A 60 -4.36 -0.52 -3.09
CA ASP A 60 -4.15 0.92 -2.97
C ASP A 60 -3.63 1.29 -1.57
N ASN A 61 -2.64 2.18 -1.55
CA ASN A 61 -1.95 2.58 -0.34
C ASN A 61 -1.52 4.05 -0.35
N ALA A 62 -1.10 4.53 0.82
CA ALA A 62 -0.75 5.94 1.03
C ALA A 62 0.32 6.47 0.08
N ILE A 63 1.26 5.65 -0.41
CA ILE A 63 2.26 6.10 -1.40
C ILE A 63 1.56 6.42 -2.73
N GLY A 64 0.73 5.50 -3.22
CA GLY A 64 -0.03 5.70 -4.45
C GLY A 64 -1.06 6.83 -4.34
N ASP A 65 -1.79 6.88 -3.23
CA ASP A 65 -2.79 7.92 -2.96
C ASP A 65 -2.17 9.31 -2.84
N SER A 66 -1.02 9.42 -2.17
CA SER A 66 -0.29 10.70 -2.06
C SER A 66 0.29 11.14 -3.40
N ALA A 67 0.81 10.21 -4.21
CA ALA A 67 1.29 10.50 -5.55
C ALA A 67 0.17 11.07 -6.44
N ARG A 68 -1.02 10.44 -6.42
CA ARG A 68 -2.22 10.95 -7.11
C ARG A 68 -2.64 12.32 -6.59
N ALA A 69 -2.68 12.51 -5.27
CA ALA A 69 -3.06 13.78 -4.65
C ALA A 69 -2.06 14.93 -4.92
N SER A 70 -0.82 14.60 -5.28
CA SER A 70 0.25 15.55 -5.58
C SER A 70 0.40 15.85 -7.08
N GLN A 71 -0.29 15.09 -7.94
CA GLN A 71 -0.21 15.26 -9.38
C GLN A 71 -0.61 16.68 -9.80
N GLY A 72 0.21 17.31 -10.65
CA GLY A 72 -0.03 18.67 -11.14
C GLY A 72 0.37 19.80 -10.17
N LYS A 73 0.95 19.48 -8.99
CA LYS A 73 1.35 20.48 -7.98
C LYS A 73 2.86 20.77 -7.94
N GLY A 74 3.59 20.38 -8.98
CA GLY A 74 5.05 20.52 -9.02
C GLY A 74 5.74 19.68 -7.94
N PHE A 75 6.57 20.30 -7.10
CA PHE A 75 7.27 19.63 -6.00
C PHE A 75 6.48 19.58 -4.68
N ALA A 76 5.28 20.15 -4.64
CA ALA A 76 4.47 20.14 -3.43
C ALA A 76 3.85 18.75 -3.20
N LEU A 77 4.23 18.12 -2.10
CA LEU A 77 3.72 16.81 -1.69
C LEU A 77 2.44 16.99 -0.87
N THR A 78 1.36 16.34 -1.31
CA THR A 78 0.13 16.17 -0.54
C THR A 78 0.07 14.73 -0.03
N THR A 79 0.26 14.53 1.28
CA THR A 79 0.21 13.20 1.89
C THR A 79 -1.22 12.78 2.20
N VAL A 80 -1.59 11.57 1.81
CA VAL A 80 -2.86 10.90 2.12
C VAL A 80 -2.54 9.61 2.87
N PHE A 81 -3.10 9.47 4.08
CA PHE A 81 -2.96 8.26 4.89
C PHE A 81 -4.20 7.39 4.76
N THR A 82 -4.06 6.32 3.99
CA THR A 82 -5.17 5.47 3.59
C THR A 82 -5.54 4.51 4.71
N SER A 83 -6.82 4.51 5.08
CA SER A 83 -7.41 3.56 6.01
C SER A 83 -8.32 2.61 5.25
N ARG A 84 -8.21 1.31 5.54
CA ARG A 84 -8.95 0.28 4.83
C ARG A 84 -9.38 -0.85 5.76
N ALA A 85 -10.55 -1.40 5.47
CA ALA A 85 -11.04 -2.60 6.11
C ALA A 85 -10.47 -3.85 5.41
N LEU A 86 -10.22 -4.90 6.18
CA LEU A 86 -9.76 -6.20 5.73
C LEU A 86 -10.42 -7.32 6.55
N PRO A 87 -10.49 -8.57 6.03
CA PRO A 87 -11.04 -9.71 6.77
C PRO A 87 -10.30 -9.97 8.09
N ALA A 88 -11.00 -10.13 9.20
CA ALA A 88 -10.40 -10.46 10.50
C ALA A 88 -10.05 -11.96 10.57
N ARG A 89 -9.05 -12.38 9.78
CA ARG A 89 -8.52 -13.75 9.73
C ARG A 89 -7.01 -13.75 9.53
N PRO A 90 -6.31 -14.83 9.88
CA PRO A 90 -4.90 -15.00 9.54
C PRO A 90 -4.64 -14.80 8.05
N MET A 91 -3.61 -14.02 7.75
CA MET A 91 -3.18 -13.72 6.39
C MET A 91 -1.70 -13.36 6.30
N LYS A 92 -1.13 -13.46 5.11
CA LYS A 92 0.18 -12.89 4.79
C LYS A 92 0.02 -11.51 4.17
N VAL A 93 0.81 -10.56 4.66
CA VAL A 93 0.79 -9.17 4.20
C VAL A 93 2.18 -8.67 3.88
N LYS A 94 2.30 -7.87 2.82
CA LYS A 94 3.54 -7.17 2.48
C LYS A 94 3.51 -5.75 3.03
N LEU A 95 4.49 -5.43 3.86
CA LEU A 95 4.70 -4.09 4.39
C LEU A 95 5.83 -3.40 3.64
N VAL A 96 5.71 -2.09 3.47
CA VAL A 96 6.73 -1.24 2.86
C VAL A 96 6.90 0.00 3.73
N ALA A 97 8.15 0.32 4.06
CA ALA A 97 8.54 1.63 4.55
C ALA A 97 9.46 2.27 3.51
N SER A 98 9.10 3.44 2.98
CA SER A 98 9.91 4.14 1.98
C SER A 98 9.68 5.63 2.08
N HIS A 99 10.59 6.40 1.47
CA HIS A 99 10.31 7.79 1.19
C HIS A 99 9.28 7.92 0.06
N ALA A 100 8.59 9.05 0.03
CA ALA A 100 7.71 9.50 -1.03
C ALA A 100 8.00 10.96 -1.36
N THR A 101 7.95 11.31 -2.64
CA THR A 101 8.12 12.68 -3.16
C THR A 101 7.02 12.99 -4.17
N ALA A 102 6.77 14.27 -4.41
CA ALA A 102 5.75 14.70 -5.38
C ALA A 102 6.16 14.44 -6.84
N ALA A 103 7.45 14.55 -7.15
CA ALA A 103 7.98 14.35 -8.49
C ALA A 103 9.07 13.25 -8.55
N PRO A 104 9.15 12.48 -9.66
CA PRO A 104 10.18 11.45 -9.85
C PRO A 104 11.62 11.98 -9.77
N ILE A 105 11.87 13.19 -10.27
CA ILE A 105 13.22 13.77 -10.26
C ILE A 105 13.76 13.99 -8.83
N GLN A 106 12.88 14.25 -7.85
CA GLN A 106 13.26 14.41 -6.45
C GLN A 106 13.63 13.08 -5.80
N ALA A 107 12.92 12.00 -6.16
CA ALA A 107 13.26 10.65 -5.73
C ALA A 107 14.65 10.27 -6.25
N MET A 108 14.91 10.48 -7.55
CA MET A 108 16.22 10.23 -8.14
C MET A 108 17.34 11.03 -7.47
N ALA A 109 17.12 12.33 -7.22
CA ALA A 109 18.10 13.18 -6.53
C ALA A 109 18.40 12.67 -5.10
N SER A 110 17.36 12.28 -4.36
CA SER A 110 17.52 11.71 -3.01
C SER A 110 18.27 10.37 -3.02
N GLN A 111 17.99 9.52 -4.02
CA GLN A 111 18.70 8.24 -4.20
C GLN A 111 20.18 8.47 -4.51
N MET A 112 20.51 9.37 -5.44
CA MET A 112 21.91 9.71 -5.76
C MET A 112 22.66 10.33 -4.56
N ALA A 113 21.96 11.11 -3.73
CA ALA A 113 22.52 11.69 -2.51
C ALA A 113 22.63 10.69 -1.34
N GLY A 114 22.16 9.44 -1.50
CA GLY A 114 22.16 8.44 -0.43
C GLY A 114 21.24 8.78 0.75
N THR A 115 20.20 9.59 0.51
CA THR A 115 19.20 10.00 1.52
C THR A 115 17.83 9.36 1.29
N TRP A 116 17.77 8.34 0.42
CA TRP A 116 16.59 7.54 0.17
C TRP A 116 16.75 6.17 0.83
N TYR A 117 15.96 5.93 1.88
CA TYR A 117 15.87 4.65 2.56
C TYR A 117 14.54 3.98 2.23
N SER A 118 14.57 2.66 2.06
CA SER A 118 13.40 1.82 1.84
C SER A 118 13.65 0.43 2.41
N THR A 119 12.61 -0.17 2.99
CA THR A 119 12.58 -1.59 3.37
C THR A 119 11.20 -2.16 3.09
N GLU A 120 11.15 -3.45 2.81
CA GLU A 120 9.91 -4.18 2.64
C GLU A 120 10.05 -5.61 3.17
N GLY A 121 8.91 -6.22 3.51
CA GLY A 121 8.90 -7.61 3.94
C GLY A 121 7.49 -8.16 4.06
N VAL A 122 7.39 -9.48 3.94
CA VAL A 122 6.14 -10.21 4.14
C VAL A 122 6.07 -10.72 5.57
N VAL A 123 4.97 -10.46 6.26
CA VAL A 123 4.73 -10.90 7.64
C VAL A 123 3.40 -11.63 7.75
N ASP A 124 3.32 -12.52 8.73
CA ASP A 124 2.04 -13.08 9.17
C ASP A 124 1.29 -12.05 10.00
N PHE A 125 0.02 -11.83 9.67
CA PHE A 125 -0.86 -10.90 10.36
C PHE A 125 -2.17 -11.61 10.73
N LYS A 126 -2.55 -11.48 12.01
CA LYS A 126 -3.74 -12.13 12.58
C LYS A 126 -4.60 -11.07 13.28
N PRO A 127 -5.32 -10.24 12.51
CA PRO A 127 -6.20 -9.23 13.07
C PRO A 127 -7.36 -9.86 13.85
N GLU A 128 -7.70 -9.27 14.98
CA GLU A 128 -8.91 -9.59 15.74
C GLU A 128 -10.13 -8.88 15.14
N PRO A 129 -11.35 -9.43 15.32
CA PRO A 129 -12.59 -8.74 14.95
C PRO A 129 -12.66 -7.33 15.53
N ASP A 130 -13.06 -6.36 14.70
CA ASP A 130 -13.15 -4.94 15.02
C ASP A 130 -11.83 -4.29 15.46
N GLY A 131 -10.70 -4.99 15.24
CA GLY A 131 -9.36 -4.51 15.55
C GLY A 131 -8.99 -3.27 14.74
N GLN A 132 -8.25 -2.36 15.37
CA GLN A 132 -7.76 -1.12 14.76
C GLN A 132 -6.24 -1.16 14.77
N TYR A 133 -5.64 -1.05 13.60
CA TYR A 133 -4.21 -1.27 13.41
C TYR A 133 -3.57 -0.13 12.62
N VAL A 134 -2.29 0.11 12.87
CA VAL A 134 -1.51 1.13 12.17
C VAL A 134 -0.20 0.54 11.68
N VAL A 135 0.13 0.78 10.42
CA VAL A 135 1.46 0.42 9.88
C VAL A 135 2.46 1.45 10.38
N ARG A 136 3.51 0.99 11.05
CA ARG A 136 4.58 1.82 11.63
C ARG A 136 5.92 1.43 11.04
N GLY A 137 6.87 2.35 11.11
CA GLY A 137 8.22 2.07 10.68
C GLY A 137 9.20 3.14 11.11
N GLU A 138 10.46 2.86 10.82
CA GLU A 138 11.58 3.78 10.98
C GLU A 138 12.46 3.69 9.73
N LEU A 139 12.81 4.84 9.16
CA LEU A 139 13.76 4.95 8.05
C LEU A 139 15.01 5.69 8.54
N LYS A 140 16.12 4.96 8.67
CA LYS A 140 17.42 5.51 9.10
C LYS A 140 18.53 4.92 8.24
N LYS A 141 19.66 5.63 8.20
CA LYS A 141 20.87 5.20 7.48
C LYS A 141 21.43 3.88 8.01
N GLN A 142 21.32 3.67 9.32
CA GLN A 142 21.87 2.51 10.03
C GLN A 142 20.93 1.30 10.06
N GLY A 143 19.74 1.41 9.48
CA GLY A 143 18.75 0.34 9.43
C GLY A 143 17.34 0.89 9.30
N SER A 144 16.52 0.19 8.53
CA SER A 144 15.12 0.57 8.29
C SER A 144 14.21 -0.57 8.69
N THR A 145 13.10 -0.27 9.38
CA THR A 145 12.17 -1.30 9.87
C THR A 145 10.71 -0.91 9.64
N VAL A 146 9.84 -1.89 9.45
CA VAL A 146 8.39 -1.71 9.31
C VAL A 146 7.63 -2.85 9.99
N TRP A 147 6.48 -2.54 10.59
CA TRP A 147 5.61 -3.49 11.28
C TRP A 147 4.18 -2.97 11.41
N ILE A 148 3.24 -3.81 11.86
CA ILE A 148 1.89 -3.39 12.24
C ILE A 148 1.80 -3.33 13.77
N GLU A 149 1.19 -2.28 14.29
CA GLU A 149 0.82 -2.15 15.70
C GLU A 149 -0.70 -2.14 15.88
N ASP A 150 -1.16 -2.63 17.02
CA ASP A 150 -2.50 -2.34 17.50
C ASP A 150 -2.60 -0.85 17.90
N ALA A 151 -3.62 -0.15 17.40
CA ALA A 151 -3.76 1.28 17.56
C ALA A 151 -4.04 1.71 19.00
N LYS A 152 -4.64 0.84 19.82
CA LYS A 152 -4.99 1.13 21.22
C LYS A 152 -3.80 0.90 22.13
N THR A 153 -3.16 -0.26 22.01
CA THR A 153 -2.06 -0.70 22.89
C THR A 153 -0.69 -0.23 22.44
N ARG A 154 -0.55 0.15 21.16
CA ARG A 154 0.72 0.49 20.50
C ARG A 154 1.74 -0.66 20.52
N GLN A 155 1.27 -1.90 20.72
CA GLN A 155 2.12 -3.07 20.67
C GLN A 155 2.22 -3.59 19.25
N ALA A 156 3.41 -4.04 18.87
CA ALA A 156 3.63 -4.69 17.59
C ALA A 156 2.88 -6.04 17.56
N VAL A 157 2.04 -6.22 16.54
CA VAL A 157 1.24 -7.45 16.33
C VAL A 157 1.77 -8.30 15.18
N THR A 158 2.83 -7.83 14.51
CA THR A 158 3.60 -8.58 13.51
C THR A 158 5.08 -8.59 13.89
N ALA A 159 5.84 -9.49 13.27
CA ALA A 159 7.29 -9.35 13.24
C ALA A 159 7.68 -7.99 12.63
N LYS A 160 8.78 -7.42 13.12
CA LYS A 160 9.43 -6.28 12.46
C LYS A 160 10.26 -6.79 11.29
N VAL A 161 10.10 -6.20 10.12
CA VAL A 161 10.89 -6.54 8.93
C VAL A 161 11.75 -5.34 8.54
N GLY A 162 13.01 -5.59 8.21
CA GLY A 162 14.00 -4.54 8.05
C GLY A 162 15.33 -5.02 7.49
N SER A 163 16.11 -4.07 6.99
CA SER A 163 17.50 -4.22 6.55
C SER A 163 18.48 -3.50 7.48
#